data_AF-A0A6C1N024-F1
#
_entry.id   AF-A0A6C1N024-F1
#
_cell.length_a   1.000
_cell.length_b   1.000
_cell.length_c   1.000
_cell.angle_alpha   90.00
_cell.angle_beta   90.00
_cell.angle_gamma   90.00
#
_symmetry.space_group_name_H-M   'P 1'
#
loop_
_entity.id
_entity.type
_entity.pdbx_description
1 polymer ?
#
loop_
_entity_poly.entity_id
_entity_poly.type
_entity_poly.pdbx_seq_one_letter_code
_entity_poly.pdbx_strand_id
1 'polypeptide(L)'
;MFSWQRRSPADTLLWLAPLFTGTQRFIVSAPETPPSSQGPQLDCPHCGKTITWSEDYPERPFCSLRCREIDFGAWATESYRIPAEPVDEWALDEALNDDSSLQ
;
A
#
# COMPACT_ATOMS: atom_id res chain seq x y z
N MET A 1 -40.13 24.03 -5.40
CA MET A 1 -39.86 25.47 -5.19
C MET A 1 -39.22 25.62 -3.83
N PHE A 2 -37.89 25.46 -3.76
CA PHE A 2 -37.16 25.57 -2.50
C PHE A 2 -36.72 27.02 -2.31
N SER A 3 -37.29 27.67 -1.30
CA SER A 3 -37.01 29.05 -0.91
C SER A 3 -35.60 29.16 -0.32
N TRP A 4 -34.71 29.81 -1.06
CA TRP A 4 -33.39 30.24 -0.59
C TRP A 4 -33.55 31.38 0.43
N GLN A 5 -33.40 31.07 1.72
CA GLN A 5 -33.39 32.08 2.77
C GLN A 5 -32.01 32.77 2.81
N ARG A 6 -31.95 34.02 2.32
CA ARG A 6 -30.78 34.91 2.47
C ARG A 6 -30.54 35.17 3.96
N ARG A 7 -29.40 34.72 4.50
CA ARG A 7 -28.90 35.15 5.82
C ARG A 7 -28.40 36.59 5.69
N SER A 8 -29.01 37.50 6.44
CA SER A 8 -28.68 38.92 6.48
C SER A 8 -27.37 39.16 7.26
N PRO A 9 -26.50 40.10 6.84
CA PRO A 9 -25.24 40.40 7.49
C PRO A 9 -25.37 41.65 8.37
N ALA A 10 -25.85 41.51 9.60
CA ALA A 10 -25.76 42.58 10.60
C ALA A 10 -26.08 42.02 11.98
N ASP A 11 -25.06 41.52 12.67
CA ASP A 11 -25.07 41.51 14.13
C ASP A 11 -23.68 41.93 14.61
N THR A 12 -23.42 43.21 14.35
CA THR A 12 -22.57 44.05 15.19
C THR A 12 -23.13 44.05 16.60
N LEU A 13 -22.59 43.21 17.47
CA LEU A 13 -22.60 43.46 18.91
C LEU A 13 -21.21 43.19 19.48
N LEU A 14 -20.58 44.31 19.80
CA LEU A 14 -19.35 44.47 20.57
C LEU A 14 -19.48 43.74 21.91
N TRP A 15 -18.79 42.60 22.05
CA TRP A 15 -18.53 42.00 23.35
C TRP A 15 -17.10 42.34 23.76
N LEU A 16 -17.03 42.95 24.94
CA LEU A 16 -15.85 43.39 25.66
C LEU A 16 -14.76 42.30 25.67
N ALA A 17 -13.57 42.65 25.22
CA ALA A 17 -12.38 41.82 25.34
C ALA A 17 -11.97 41.71 26.82
N PRO A 18 -11.84 40.50 27.40
CA PRO A 18 -11.12 40.34 28.65
C PRO A 18 -9.62 40.45 28.36
N LEU A 19 -8.94 41.27 29.16
CA LEU A 19 -7.48 41.33 29.27
C LEU A 19 -6.97 39.98 29.83
N PHE A 20 -6.78 39.00 28.95
CA PHE A 20 -6.01 37.80 29.27
C PHE A 20 -4.53 38.13 29.11
N THR A 21 -3.91 38.57 30.20
CA THR A 21 -2.47 38.47 30.45
C THR A 21 -2.10 36.98 30.48
N GLY A 22 -1.75 36.41 29.32
CA GLY A 22 -1.38 35.01 29.26
C GLY A 22 -0.67 34.66 27.97
N THR A 23 0.65 34.71 27.99
CA THR A 23 1.55 34.17 26.96
C THR A 23 1.52 32.65 26.97
N GLN A 24 0.35 32.04 26.82
CA GLN A 24 0.25 30.59 26.71
C GLN A 24 0.44 30.23 25.25
N ARG A 25 1.69 29.92 24.90
CA ARG A 25 2.01 29.09 23.74
C ARG A 25 1.27 27.77 23.91
N PHE A 26 0.08 27.68 23.35
CA PHE A 26 -0.54 26.41 23.03
C PHE A 26 0.36 25.76 21.98
N ILE A 27 1.26 24.91 22.43
CA ILE A 27 1.81 23.88 21.56
C ILE A 27 0.60 22.98 21.28
N VAL A 28 -0.08 23.21 20.17
CA VAL A 28 -0.95 22.20 19.58
C VAL A 28 0.00 21.07 19.20
N SER A 29 0.24 20.17 20.14
CA SER A 29 0.67 18.82 19.78
C SER A 29 -0.38 18.33 18.82
N ALA A 30 0.02 18.05 17.58
CA ALA A 30 -0.82 17.30 16.66
C ALA A 30 -1.39 16.12 17.44
N PRO A 31 -2.69 15.77 17.28
CA PRO A 31 -3.13 14.48 17.78
C PRO A 31 -2.19 13.46 17.12
N GLU A 32 -1.35 12.81 17.93
CA GLU A 32 -0.63 11.63 17.49
C GLU A 32 -1.74 10.64 17.14
N THR A 33 -2.14 10.64 15.88
CA THR A 33 -3.15 9.74 15.35
C THR A 33 -2.68 8.35 15.76
N PRO A 34 -3.43 7.60 16.59
CA PRO A 34 -3.03 6.24 16.92
C PRO A 34 -2.91 5.50 15.58
N PRO A 35 -1.76 4.86 15.26
CA PRO A 35 -1.56 4.18 13.98
C PRO A 35 -2.48 2.95 13.93
N SER A 36 -3.74 3.19 13.60
CA SER A 36 -4.83 2.22 13.70
C SER A 36 -5.44 1.88 12.34
N SER A 37 -4.64 1.99 11.28
CA SER A 37 -4.86 1.24 10.05
C SER A 37 -3.67 0.31 9.83
N GLN A 38 -3.55 -0.71 10.67
CA GLN A 38 -2.61 -1.81 10.43
C GLN A 38 -3.05 -2.47 9.11
N GLY A 39 -2.22 -2.38 8.06
CA GLY A 39 -2.50 -3.01 6.77
C GLY A 39 -2.57 -4.55 6.89
N PRO A 40 -2.91 -5.27 5.80
CA PRO A 40 -2.98 -6.73 5.83
C PRO A 40 -1.68 -7.35 6.34
N GLN A 41 -1.79 -8.43 7.11
CA GLN A 41 -0.64 -9.25 7.47
C GLN A 41 -0.28 -10.19 6.32
N LEU A 42 1.01 -10.38 6.11
CA LEU A 42 1.55 -11.24 5.06
C LEU A 42 2.84 -11.91 5.53
N ASP A 43 3.10 -13.10 5.03
CA ASP A 43 4.32 -13.84 5.35
C ASP A 43 5.40 -13.59 4.31
N CYS A 44 6.62 -13.33 4.77
CA CYS A 44 7.77 -13.21 3.90
C CYS A 44 8.00 -14.54 3.16
N PRO A 45 7.99 -14.59 1.82
CA PRO A 45 8.08 -15.85 1.07
C PRO A 45 9.44 -16.54 1.21
N HIS A 46 10.49 -15.78 1.56
CA HIS A 46 11.83 -16.34 1.72
C HIS A 46 12.07 -16.98 3.10
N CYS A 47 11.58 -16.37 4.19
CA CYS A 47 11.91 -16.80 5.55
C CYS A 47 10.69 -17.08 6.46
N GLY A 48 9.47 -16.86 5.96
CA GLY A 48 8.21 -17.10 6.68
C GLY A 48 7.86 -16.08 7.76
N LYS A 49 8.64 -14.99 7.91
CA LYS A 49 8.34 -13.96 8.91
C LYS A 49 7.08 -13.18 8.54
N THR A 50 6.09 -13.15 9.42
CA THR A 50 4.88 -12.33 9.27
C THR A 50 5.20 -10.85 9.44
N ILE A 51 4.76 -10.02 8.50
CA ILE A 51 4.85 -8.56 8.54
C ILE A 51 3.49 -7.92 8.28
N THR A 52 3.28 -6.73 8.84
CA THR A 52 2.12 -5.89 8.54
C THR A 52 2.42 -5.07 7.29
N TRP A 53 1.45 -4.91 6.38
CA TRP A 53 1.58 -4.01 5.25
C TRP A 53 1.62 -2.54 5.73
N SER A 54 2.81 -2.04 6.05
CA SER A 54 3.07 -0.67 6.52
C SER A 54 4.37 -0.10 5.93
N GLU A 55 4.53 1.23 6.00
CA GLU A 55 5.74 1.93 5.53
C GLU A 55 7.03 1.47 6.25
N ASP A 56 6.91 0.88 7.44
CA ASP A 56 8.04 0.30 8.19
C ASP A 56 8.73 -0.84 7.43
N TYR A 57 8.02 -1.49 6.50
CA TYR A 57 8.53 -2.56 5.66
C TYR A 57 8.54 -2.11 4.19
N PRO A 58 9.51 -1.29 3.72
CA PRO A 58 9.52 -0.80 2.34
C PRO A 58 9.65 -1.94 1.31
N GLU A 59 10.24 -3.06 1.71
CA GLU A 59 10.54 -4.22 0.84
C GLU A 59 9.43 -5.28 0.79
N ARG A 60 8.19 -4.90 1.16
CA ARG A 60 7.01 -5.78 1.06
C ARG A 60 6.91 -6.44 -0.33
N PRO A 61 6.64 -7.75 -0.44
CA PRO A 61 6.21 -8.67 0.62
C PRO A 61 7.33 -9.26 1.50
N PHE A 62 8.59 -8.86 1.30
CA PHE A 62 9.72 -9.36 2.07
C PHE A 62 9.90 -8.59 3.38
N CYS A 63 10.38 -9.28 4.42
CA CYS A 63 10.62 -8.64 5.72
C CYS A 63 11.86 -7.74 5.76
N SER A 64 12.73 -7.80 4.75
CA SER A 64 13.96 -7.01 4.65
C SER A 64 14.55 -7.04 3.24
N LEU A 65 15.43 -6.09 2.94
CA LEU A 65 16.21 -6.03 1.70
C LEU A 65 16.96 -7.34 1.43
N ARG A 66 17.58 -7.91 2.47
CA ARG A 66 18.32 -9.18 2.38
C ARG A 66 17.42 -10.31 1.84
N CYS A 67 16.19 -10.43 2.32
CA CYS A 67 15.30 -11.51 1.86
C CYS A 67 14.89 -11.33 0.39
N ARG A 68 14.65 -10.08 -0.04
CA ARG A 68 14.38 -9.75 -1.45
C ARG A 68 15.55 -10.14 -2.37
N GLU A 69 16.78 -9.83 -1.97
CA GLU A 69 17.97 -10.13 -2.75
C GLU A 69 18.26 -11.63 -2.86
N ILE A 70 18.03 -12.39 -1.78
CA ILE A 70 18.20 -13.85 -1.83
C ILE A 70 17.14 -14.48 -2.75
N ASP A 71 15.89 -14.02 -2.67
CA ASP A 71 14.83 -14.49 -3.57
C ASP A 71 15.18 -14.21 -5.04
N PHE A 72 15.63 -12.99 -5.33
CA PHE A 72 16.13 -12.63 -6.65
C PHE A 72 17.30 -13.52 -7.11
N GLY A 73 18.25 -13.83 -6.21
CA GLY A 73 19.36 -14.73 -6.49
C GLY A 73 18.91 -16.16 -6.82
N ALA A 74 17.89 -16.68 -6.13
CA ALA A 74 17.33 -18.00 -6.41
C ALA A 74 16.71 -18.09 -7.82
N TRP A 75 16.05 -17.02 -8.29
CA TRP A 75 15.58 -16.91 -9.68
C TRP A 75 16.74 -16.81 -10.67
N ALA A 76 17.71 -15.94 -10.40
CA ALA A 76 18.86 -15.72 -11.27
C ALA A 76 19.73 -16.98 -11.46
N THR A 77 19.73 -17.88 -10.47
CA THR A 77 20.48 -19.15 -10.50
C THR A 77 19.64 -20.35 -10.94
N GLU A 78 18.39 -20.13 -11.38
CA GLU A 78 17.46 -21.19 -11.78
C GLU A 78 17.23 -22.24 -10.67
N SER A 79 17.35 -21.82 -9.41
CA SER A 79 17.05 -22.68 -8.24
C SER A 79 15.54 -22.87 -8.07
N TYR A 80 14.75 -21.85 -8.44
CA TYR A 80 13.30 -21.96 -8.55
C TYR A 80 12.90 -22.44 -9.94
N ARG A 81 12.05 -23.48 -9.98
CA ARG A 81 11.56 -24.10 -11.22
C ARG A 81 10.10 -24.49 -11.04
N ILE A 82 9.33 -24.33 -12.09
CA ILE A 82 7.96 -24.87 -12.16
C ILE A 82 8.09 -26.28 -12.73
N PRO A 83 7.58 -27.32 -12.03
CA PRO A 83 7.58 -28.66 -12.57
C PRO A 83 6.73 -28.69 -13.85
N ALA A 84 7.29 -29.27 -14.91
CA ALA A 84 6.59 -29.51 -16.17
C ALA A 84 6.43 -31.01 -16.39
N GLU A 85 5.29 -31.41 -16.93
CA GLU A 85 5.12 -32.73 -17.51
C GLU A 85 6.06 -32.86 -18.73
N PRO A 86 6.63 -34.04 -18.99
CA PRO A 86 7.41 -34.25 -20.21
C PRO A 86 6.48 -34.04 -21.41
N VAL A 87 6.84 -33.08 -22.25
CA VAL A 87 6.08 -32.77 -23.45
C VAL A 87 6.80 -33.37 -24.64
N ASP A 88 6.04 -34.00 -25.54
CA ASP A 88 6.60 -34.57 -26.73
C ASP A 88 6.78 -33.49 -27.81
N GLU A 89 8.00 -33.34 -28.31
CA GLU A 89 8.42 -32.21 -29.17
C GLU A 89 7.61 -32.18 -30.48
N TRP A 90 7.35 -33.34 -31.09
CA TRP A 90 6.48 -33.45 -32.29
C TRP A 90 5.03 -32.99 -32.04
N ALA A 91 4.51 -33.19 -30.83
CA ALA A 91 3.14 -32.83 -30.47
C ALA A 91 3.01 -31.33 -30.15
N LEU A 92 4.11 -30.71 -29.67
CA LEU A 92 4.21 -29.27 -29.50
C LEU A 92 4.23 -28.55 -30.85
N ASP A 93 5.05 -29.02 -31.79
CA ASP A 93 5.17 -28.39 -33.10
C ASP A 93 3.83 -28.42 -33.87
N GLU A 94 3.12 -29.55 -33.83
CA GLU A 94 1.78 -29.65 -34.43
C GLU A 94 0.79 -28.67 -33.79
N ALA A 95 0.79 -28.57 -32.45
CA ALA A 95 -0.10 -27.65 -31.73
C ALA A 95 0.20 -26.17 -31.99
N LEU A 96 1.46 -25.80 -32.27
CA LEU A 96 1.86 -24.44 -32.61
C LEU A 96 1.61 -24.09 -34.08
N ASN A 97 1.67 -25.07 -34.99
CA ASN A 97 1.44 -24.87 -36.42
C ASN A 97 -0.05 -24.65 -36.77
N ASP A 98 -0.98 -25.11 -35.93
CA ASP A 98 -2.42 -24.97 -36.17
C ASP A 98 -2.92 -23.50 -35.99
N ASP A 99 -2.27 -22.71 -35.12
CA ASP A 99 -2.61 -21.28 -34.91
C ASP A 99 -2.14 -20.37 -36.07
N SER A 100 -1.08 -20.78 -36.77
CA SER A 100 -0.55 -20.08 -37.96
C SER A 100 -1.47 -20.18 -39.17
N SER A 101 -2.45 -21.09 -39.17
CA SER A 101 -3.30 -21.41 -40.32
C SER A 101 -4.63 -20.63 -40.36
N LEU A 102 -4.88 -19.75 -39.39
CA LEU A 102 -6.07 -18.87 -39.35
C LEU A 102 -5.85 -17.47 -39.96
N GLN A 103 -4.80 -17.27 -40.77
CA GLN A 103 -4.63 -16.06 -41.59
C GLN A 103 -5.06 -16.28 -43.04
#